data_AF-A0A940JNA5-F1
#
_entry.id   AF-A0A940JNA5-F1
#
_cell.length_a   1.000
_cell.length_b   1.000
_cell.length_c   1.000
_cell.angle_alpha   90.00
_cell.angle_beta   90.00
_cell.angle_gamma   90.00
#
_symmetry.space_group_name_H-M   'P 1'
#
loop_
_entity.id
_entity.type
_entity.pdbx_description
1 polymer ?
#
loop_
_entity_poly.entity_id
_entity_poly.type
_entity_poly.pdbx_seq_one_letter_code
_entity_poly.pdbx_strand_id
1 'polypeptide(L)'
;MRQVEAAKADGRWDRAYAAGKDMKIPDDLQAAIDAEPEAKAMLARLSGQNRFALAFRVHNMKTEAGRKKKIESFVEMLKRGETIYPQKAK
;
A
#
# COMPACT_ATOMS: atom_id res chain seq x y z
N MET A 1 13.72 13.17 1.91
CA MET A 1 13.41 12.72 0.53
C MET A 1 14.52 11.80 -0.01
N ARG A 2 14.66 10.55 0.46
CA ARG A 2 15.78 9.66 0.02
C ARG A 2 15.42 8.20 -0.29
N GLN A 3 14.15 7.79 -0.15
CA GLN A 3 13.76 6.39 -0.40
C GLN A 3 13.16 6.14 -1.80
N VAL A 4 12.94 7.20 -2.58
CA VAL A 4 12.45 7.10 -3.97
C VAL A 4 13.60 6.78 -4.93
N GLU A 5 14.81 7.26 -4.64
CA GLU A 5 15.96 7.17 -5.54
C GLU A 5 16.56 5.75 -5.59
N ALA A 6 16.54 5.00 -4.48
CA ALA A 6 17.01 3.62 -4.47
C ALA A 6 16.14 2.68 -5.33
N ALA A 7 14.84 2.99 -5.47
CA ALA A 7 13.92 2.22 -6.30
C ALA A 7 14.06 2.55 -7.80
N LYS A 8 14.48 3.78 -8.16
CA LYS A 8 14.71 4.18 -9.56
C LYS A 8 15.84 3.40 -10.25
N ALA A 9 16.86 2.97 -9.50
CA ALA A 9 18.04 2.32 -10.07
C ALA A 9 17.77 0.91 -10.66
N ASP A 10 16.65 0.26 -10.31
CA ASP A 10 16.36 -1.14 -10.68
C ASP A 10 15.44 -1.28 -11.92
N GLY A 11 15.09 -0.20 -12.61
CA GLY A 11 14.24 -0.23 -13.83
C GLY A 11 12.80 -0.75 -13.63
N ARG A 12 12.49 -1.35 -12.47
CA ARG A 12 11.16 -1.76 -12.03
C ARG A 12 10.26 -0.57 -11.65
N TRP A 13 10.87 0.56 -11.30
CA TRP A 13 10.15 1.79 -10.97
C TRP A 13 9.47 2.39 -12.19
N ASP A 14 10.15 2.48 -13.34
CA ASP A 14 9.58 2.99 -14.59
C ASP A 14 8.45 2.10 -15.12
N ARG A 15 8.57 0.76 -15.02
CA ARG A 15 7.47 -0.16 -15.40
C ARG A 15 6.24 -0.03 -14.50
N ALA A 16 6.42 0.15 -13.20
CA ALA A 16 5.32 0.34 -12.25
C ALA A 16 4.68 1.73 -12.37
N TYR A 17 5.44 2.76 -12.75
CA TYR A 17 4.92 4.12 -12.95
C TYR A 17 4.21 4.27 -14.31
N ALA A 18 4.68 3.59 -15.36
CA ALA A 18 3.97 3.50 -16.65
C ALA A 18 2.67 2.68 -16.55
N ALA A 19 2.63 1.67 -15.65
CA ALA A 19 1.40 0.98 -15.25
C ALA A 19 0.62 1.70 -14.13
N GLY A 20 1.07 2.89 -13.72
CA GLY A 20 0.79 3.55 -12.44
C GLY A 20 -0.66 4.00 -12.20
N LYS A 21 -1.55 3.80 -13.18
CA LYS A 21 -2.99 4.01 -12.97
C LYS A 21 -3.69 2.79 -12.36
N ASP A 22 -3.10 1.59 -12.48
CA ASP A 22 -3.75 0.31 -12.16
C ASP A 22 -2.86 -0.68 -11.39
N MET A 23 -1.96 -0.22 -10.51
CA MET A 23 -1.33 -1.16 -9.57
C MET A 23 -2.40 -1.63 -8.58
N LYS A 24 -2.93 -2.83 -8.84
CA LYS A 24 -3.94 -3.48 -8.02
C LYS A 24 -3.39 -3.80 -6.64
N ILE A 25 -4.23 -3.62 -5.63
CA ILE A 25 -3.95 -4.07 -4.27
C ILE A 25 -3.89 -5.60 -4.30
N PRO A 26 -2.84 -6.23 -3.73
CA PRO A 26 -2.77 -7.69 -3.63
C PRO A 26 -4.00 -8.27 -2.92
N ASP A 27 -4.51 -9.40 -3.41
CA ASP A 27 -5.77 -9.98 -2.94
C ASP A 27 -5.76 -10.30 -1.44
N ASP A 28 -4.62 -10.72 -0.89
CA ASP A 28 -4.44 -11.00 0.54
C ASP A 28 -4.51 -9.74 1.41
N LEU A 29 -3.95 -8.62 0.92
CA LEU A 29 -4.12 -7.32 1.57
C LEU A 29 -5.57 -6.83 1.45
N GLN A 30 -6.19 -6.98 0.28
CA GLN A 30 -7.58 -6.56 0.06
C GLN A 30 -8.53 -7.34 0.97
N ALA A 31 -8.38 -8.67 1.05
CA ALA A 31 -9.18 -9.53 1.92
C ALA A 31 -9.02 -9.17 3.40
N ALA A 32 -7.80 -8.88 3.86
CA ALA A 32 -7.55 -8.47 5.24
C ALA A 32 -8.17 -7.10 5.56
N ILE A 33 -8.18 -6.17 4.61
CA ILE A 33 -8.86 -4.88 4.75
C ILE A 33 -10.38 -5.05 4.72
N ASP A 34 -10.90 -5.92 3.85
CA ASP A 34 -12.35 -6.17 3.71
C ASP A 34 -12.96 -6.84 4.95
N ALA A 35 -12.16 -7.57 5.72
CA ALA A 35 -12.57 -8.15 7.00
C ALA A 35 -12.78 -7.10 8.11
N GLU A 36 -12.24 -5.88 7.95
CA GLU A 36 -12.26 -4.83 8.97
C GLU A 36 -13.02 -3.59 8.43
N PRO A 37 -14.27 -3.33 8.86
CA PRO A 37 -15.10 -2.27 8.31
C PRO A 37 -14.47 -0.86 8.33
N GLU A 38 -13.73 -0.54 9.40
CA GLU A 38 -13.03 0.74 9.55
C GLU A 38 -11.88 0.88 8.54
N ALA A 39 -11.07 -0.18 8.38
CA ALA A 39 -9.99 -0.20 7.40
C ALA A 39 -10.53 -0.07 5.97
N LYS A 40 -11.62 -0.78 5.67
CA LYS A 40 -12.30 -0.71 4.36
C LYS A 40 -12.80 0.70 4.05
N ALA A 41 -13.44 1.36 5.02
CA ALA A 41 -13.89 2.73 4.86
C ALA A 41 -12.72 3.69 4.61
N MET A 42 -11.59 3.48 5.30
CA MET A 42 -10.39 4.29 5.09
C MET A 42 -9.73 4.01 3.75
N LEU A 43 -9.69 2.76 3.28
CA LEU A 43 -9.19 2.41 1.95
C LEU A 43 -9.93 3.17 0.84
N ALA A 44 -11.26 3.29 0.95
CA ALA A 44 -12.07 4.05 0.00
C ALA A 44 -11.66 5.53 -0.10
N ARG A 45 -11.14 6.11 1.00
CA ARG A 45 -10.68 7.49 1.10
C ARG A 45 -9.21 7.71 0.74
N LEU A 46 -8.42 6.65 0.54
CA LEU A 46 -7.01 6.79 0.21
C LEU A 46 -6.82 7.39 -1.19
N SER A 47 -5.84 8.30 -1.29
CA SER A 47 -5.31 8.77 -2.56
C SER A 47 -4.65 7.63 -3.33
N GLY A 48 -4.50 7.80 -4.65
CA GLY A 48 -3.75 6.85 -5.48
C GLY A 48 -2.33 6.61 -4.97
N GLN A 49 -1.67 7.64 -4.42
CA GLN A 49 -0.34 7.53 -3.83
C GLN A 49 -0.32 6.58 -2.63
N ASN A 50 -1.29 6.70 -1.71
CA ASN A 50 -1.36 5.82 -0.54
C ASN A 50 -1.78 4.38 -0.92
N ARG A 51 -2.69 4.21 -1.88
CA ARG A 51 -3.06 2.88 -2.41
C ARG A 51 -1.87 2.18 -3.07
N PHE A 52 -1.13 2.90 -3.91
CA PHE A 52 0.11 2.40 -4.50
C PHE A 52 1.14 2.02 -3.43
N ALA A 53 1.33 2.87 -2.43
CA ALA A 53 2.29 2.63 -1.35
C ALA A 53 2.00 1.34 -0.57
N LEU A 54 0.71 1.05 -0.32
CA LEU A 54 0.28 -0.21 0.29
C LEU A 54 0.65 -1.40 -0.60
N ALA A 55 0.22 -1.39 -1.86
CA ALA A 55 0.45 -2.47 -2.81
C ALA A 55 1.95 -2.74 -3.02
N PHE A 56 2.73 -1.69 -3.26
CA PHE A 56 4.17 -1.77 -3.48
C PHE A 56 4.92 -2.34 -2.26
N ARG A 57 4.59 -1.87 -1.05
CA ARG A 57 5.26 -2.33 0.18
C ARG A 57 4.93 -3.78 0.52
N VAL A 58 3.72 -4.24 0.23
CA VAL A 58 3.35 -5.67 0.39
C VAL A 58 4.02 -6.52 -0.69
N HIS A 59 4.03 -6.06 -1.95
CA HIS A 59 4.65 -6.78 -3.06
C HIS A 59 6.15 -7.02 -2.85
N ASN A 60 6.87 -6.06 -2.26
CA ASN A 60 8.30 -6.17 -2.02
C ASN A 60 8.69 -7.04 -0.81
N MET A 61 7.71 -7.62 -0.10
CA MET A 61 8.03 -8.52 1.02
C MET A 61 8.57 -9.86 0.52
N LYS A 62 9.79 -10.20 0.95
CA LYS A 62 10.52 -11.39 0.50
C LYS A 62 10.10 -12.69 1.20
N THR A 63 9.46 -12.60 2.36
CA THR A 63 9.03 -13.76 3.15
C THR A 63 7.53 -13.69 3.41
N GLU A 64 6.87 -14.85 3.44
CA GLU A 64 5.43 -14.92 3.74
C GLU A 64 5.11 -14.41 5.15
N ALA A 65 5.95 -14.75 6.13
CA ALA A 65 5.79 -14.25 7.50
C ALA A 65 5.91 -12.71 7.56
N GLY A 66 6.88 -12.13 6.84
CA GLY A 66 7.04 -10.68 6.74
C GLY A 66 5.87 -10.02 6.02
N ARG A 67 5.35 -10.65 4.96
CA ARG A 67 4.16 -10.22 4.22
C ARG A 67 2.92 -10.17 5.13
N LYS A 68 2.62 -11.25 5.86
CA LYS A 68 1.48 -11.31 6.79
C LYS A 68 1.55 -10.21 7.85
N LYS A 69 2.69 -10.09 8.54
CA LYS A 69 2.90 -9.03 9.55
C LYS A 69 2.76 -7.63 8.97
N LYS A 70 3.19 -7.42 7.71
CA LYS A 70 3.07 -6.13 7.02
C LYS A 70 1.62 -5.79 6.70
N ILE A 71 0.84 -6.77 6.26
CA ILE A 71 -0.59 -6.63 6.00
C ILE A 71 -1.32 -6.27 7.29
N GLU A 72 -1.11 -7.03 8.36
CA GLU A 72 -1.69 -6.75 9.68
C GLU A 72 -1.39 -5.32 10.15
N SER A 73 -0.12 -4.89 10.02
CA SER A 73 0.29 -3.54 10.39
C SER A 73 -0.42 -2.45 9.58
N PHE A 74 -0.70 -2.70 8.30
CA PHE A 74 -1.43 -1.76 7.45
C PHE A 74 -2.91 -1.73 7.75
N VAL A 75 -3.53 -2.88 8.03
CA VAL A 75 -4.94 -2.94 8.47
C VAL A 75 -5.12 -2.12 9.74
N GLU A 76 -4.26 -2.31 10.75
CA GLU A 76 -4.31 -1.55 12.00
C GLU A 76 -4.06 -0.04 11.80
N MET A 77 -3.13 0.33 10.92
CA MET A 77 -2.94 1.74 10.54
C MET A 77 -4.22 2.33 9.92
N LEU A 78 -4.87 1.61 9.01
CA LEU A 78 -6.10 2.08 8.38
C LEU A 78 -7.26 2.16 9.36
N LYS A 79 -7.39 1.24 10.32
CA LYS A 79 -8.41 1.32 11.39
C LYS A 79 -8.28 2.62 12.20
N ARG A 80 -7.05 3.06 12.46
CA ARG A 80 -6.77 4.34 13.15
C ARG A 80 -6.96 5.59 12.27
N GLY A 81 -7.35 5.43 11.01
CA GLY A 81 -7.49 6.57 10.09
C GLY A 81 -6.15 7.11 9.57
N GLU A 82 -5.05 6.40 9.78
CA GLU A 82 -3.71 6.85 9.41
C GLU A 82 -3.36 6.49 7.95
N THR A 83 -2.37 7.20 7.40
CA THR A 83 -1.89 7.01 6.03
C THR A 83 -0.37 7.03 5.94
N ILE A 84 0.20 6.30 4.98
CA ILE A 84 1.66 6.23 4.78
C ILE A 84 2.25 7.60 4.42
N TYR A 85 1.57 8.31 3.52
CA TYR A 85 1.90 9.66 3.10
C TYR A 85 0.79 10.62 3.51
N PRO A 86 1.12 11.82 4.03
CA PRO A 86 0.12 12.83 4.32
C PRO A 86 -0.77 13.08 3.10
N GLN A 87 -2.07 13.01 3.31
CA GLN A 87 -3.06 13.35 2.30
C GLN A 87 -4.14 14.23 2.93
N LYS A 88 -4.68 15.18 2.18
CA LYS A 88 -5.87 15.92 2.62
C LYS A 88 -7.04 14.94 2.65
N ALA A 89 -7.80 14.93 3.75
CA ALA A 89 -9.06 14.20 3.78
C ALA A 89 -9.97 14.72 2.65
N LYS A 90 -10.52 13.80 1.87
CA LYS A 90 -11.52 14.11 0.83
C LYS A 90 -12.87 14.38 1.47
#